data_AF-A0A0B6YFN5-F1
#
_entry.id   AF-A0A0B6YFN5-F1
#
_cell.length_a   1.000
_cell.length_b   1.000
_cell.length_c   1.000
_cell.angle_alpha   90.00
_cell.angle_beta   90.00
_cell.angle_gamma   90.00
#
_symmetry.space_group_name_H-M   'P 1'
#
loop_
_entity.id
_entity.type
_entity.pdbx_description
1 polymer ?
#
loop_
_entity_poly.entity_id
_entity_poly.type
_entity_poly.pdbx_seq_one_letter_code
_entity_poly.pdbx_strand_id
1 'polypeptide(L)'
;MTRPLVSTVIREDEENILVESLDRRFYRNSEMPQAFHYIVITSAYEQCSEDDLDYGTECLLLALKYSQCPAALVHGTDDLWKVTYQKDIYSMEAIVKEKFTTVSILNNCCPEFLALKVLRKTLYQQQ
;
A
#
# COMPACT_ATOMS: atom_id res chain seq x y z
N MET A 1 2.46 5.53 5.77
CA MET A 1 1.67 6.36 4.83
C MET A 1 0.19 6.29 5.23
N THR A 2 -0.68 7.17 4.73
CA THR A 2 -2.13 7.05 4.94
C THR A 2 -2.94 7.29 3.67
N ARG A 3 -4.10 6.64 3.60
CA ARG A 3 -5.09 6.76 2.54
C ARG A 3 -6.46 7.11 3.10
N PRO A 4 -7.33 7.80 2.34
CA PRO A 4 -8.72 7.99 2.73
C PRO A 4 -9.43 6.63 2.82
N LEU A 5 -10.40 6.52 3.73
CA LEU A 5 -11.30 5.38 3.78
C LEU A 5 -12.17 5.35 2.51
N VAL A 6 -12.24 4.19 1.85
CA VAL A 6 -13.13 3.97 0.71
C VAL A 6 -14.54 3.62 1.17
N SER A 7 -14.63 2.77 2.19
CA SER A 7 -15.89 2.31 2.79
C SER A 7 -16.13 2.95 4.15
N THR A 8 -17.40 3.05 4.55
CA THR A 8 -17.78 3.42 5.91
C THR A 8 -17.33 2.34 6.89
N VAL A 9 -16.67 2.75 7.98
CA VAL A 9 -16.30 1.84 9.06
C VAL A 9 -17.46 1.78 10.05
N ILE A 10 -17.89 0.55 10.35
CA ILE A 10 -18.94 0.25 11.30
C ILE A 10 -18.41 -0.74 12.33
N ARG A 11 -18.99 -0.72 13.53
CA ARG A 11 -18.78 -1.75 14.54
C ARG A 11 -20.08 -2.49 14.77
N GLU A 12 -19.98 -3.81 14.84
CA GLU A 12 -21.06 -4.71 15.23
C GLU A 12 -20.87 -5.22 16.68
N ASP A 13 -21.92 -5.79 17.23
CA ASP A 13 -21.86 -6.56 18.49
C ASP A 13 -21.75 -8.08 18.23
N GLU A 14 -21.82 -8.88 19.28
CA GLU A 14 -21.74 -10.34 19.23
C GLU A 14 -22.89 -11.00 18.44
N GLU A 15 -24.00 -10.28 18.21
CA GLU A 15 -25.15 -10.75 17.42
C GLU A 15 -25.10 -10.27 15.96
N ASN A 16 -24.00 -9.63 15.53
CA ASN A 16 -23.83 -9.01 14.21
C ASN A 16 -24.81 -7.86 13.95
N ILE A 17 -25.20 -7.13 15.01
CA ILE A 17 -26.07 -5.96 14.90
C ILE A 17 -25.21 -4.70 14.86
N LEU A 18 -25.56 -3.77 13.97
CA LEU A 18 -24.89 -2.48 13.86
C LEU A 18 -24.99 -1.69 15.17
N VAL A 19 -23.85 -1.36 15.77
CA VAL A 19 -23.80 -0.56 17.00
C VAL A 19 -23.42 0.89 16.72
N GLU A 20 -22.37 1.12 15.93
CA GLU A 20 -21.90 2.47 15.62
C GLU A 20 -21.19 2.56 14.28
N SER A 21 -21.02 3.80 13.81
CA SER A 21 -20.26 4.13 12.61
C SER A 21 -19.31 5.29 12.87
N LEU A 22 -18.09 5.18 12.37
CA LEU A 22 -17.06 6.21 12.53
C LEU A 22 -17.25 7.34 11.52
N ASP A 23 -17.02 8.59 11.96
CA ASP A 23 -16.99 9.74 11.05
C ASP A 23 -15.70 9.72 10.21
N ARG A 24 -15.84 9.25 8.97
CA ARG A 24 -14.75 9.09 7.99
C ARG A 24 -13.84 10.32 7.81
N ARG A 25 -14.30 11.53 8.17
CA ARG A 25 -13.48 12.75 8.08
C ARG A 25 -12.23 12.67 8.97
N PHE A 26 -12.31 11.96 10.09
CA PHE A 26 -11.24 11.87 11.08
C PHE A 26 -10.39 10.61 10.98
N TYR A 27 -10.82 9.60 10.23
CA TYR A 27 -10.13 8.30 10.15
C TYR A 27 -9.50 8.06 8.78
N ARG A 28 -8.42 7.29 8.75
CA ARG A 28 -7.64 6.97 7.56
C ARG A 28 -7.21 5.50 7.59
N ASN A 29 -7.00 4.91 6.43
CA ASN A 29 -6.26 3.65 6.32
C ASN A 29 -4.77 3.94 6.52
N SER A 30 -4.13 3.17 7.39
CA SER A 30 -2.69 3.12 7.49
C SER A 30 -2.14 2.22 6.39
N GLU A 31 -1.16 2.72 5.65
CA GLU A 31 -0.54 2.00 4.54
C GLU A 31 0.98 1.98 4.69
N MET A 32 1.60 1.01 4.03
CA MET A 32 3.05 0.91 3.88
C MET A 32 3.55 1.81 2.73
N PRO A 33 4.81 2.30 2.79
CA PRO A 33 5.79 2.08 3.84
C PRO A 33 5.54 2.94 5.11
N GLN A 34 6.13 2.49 6.21
CA GLN A 34 6.32 3.24 7.44
C GLN A 34 7.82 3.33 7.74
N ALA A 35 8.24 4.41 8.40
CA ALA A 35 9.63 4.65 8.73
C ALA A 35 9.76 5.08 10.19
N PHE A 36 10.79 4.57 10.85
CA PHE A 36 11.04 4.79 12.27
C PHE A 36 12.52 5.06 12.51
N HIS A 37 12.82 5.88 13.52
CA HIS A 37 14.16 5.86 14.09
C HIS A 37 14.35 4.52 14.81
N TYR A 38 15.46 3.83 14.55
CA TYR A 38 15.71 2.47 15.05
C TYR A 38 15.51 2.37 16.58
N ILE A 39 16.11 3.30 17.33
CA ILE A 39 16.00 3.33 18.81
C ILE A 39 14.55 3.41 19.28
N VAL A 40 13.70 4.17 18.59
CA VAL A 40 12.28 4.32 18.97
C VAL A 40 11.55 3.00 18.79
N ILE A 41 11.64 2.41 17.60
CA ILE A 41 10.86 1.20 17.32
C ILE A 41 11.37 -0.01 18.12
N THR A 42 12.69 -0.16 18.28
CA THR A 42 13.28 -1.23 19.11
C THR A 42 12.84 -1.10 20.56
N SER A 43 12.93 0.10 21.15
CA SER A 43 12.47 0.34 22.52
C SER A 43 10.99 0.05 22.70
N ALA A 44 10.15 0.31 21.69
CA ALA A 44 8.73 -0.02 21.73
C ALA A 44 8.49 -1.55 21.75
N TYR A 45 9.22 -2.31 20.93
CA TYR A 45 9.12 -3.78 20.90
C TYR A 45 9.73 -4.46 22.14
N GLU A 46 10.72 -3.86 22.80
CA GLU A 46 11.28 -4.39 24.06
C GLU A 46 10.31 -4.26 25.24
N GLN A 47 9.33 -3.37 25.16
CA GLN A 47 8.39 -3.06 26.24
C GLN A 47 6.96 -3.53 25.99
N CYS A 48 6.63 -3.94 24.75
CA CYS A 48 5.28 -4.33 24.41
C CYS A 48 4.84 -5.61 25.12
N SER A 49 3.54 -5.72 25.43
CA SER A 49 3.00 -6.95 26.02
C SER A 49 2.90 -8.06 24.97
N GLU A 50 2.80 -9.32 25.42
CA GLU A 50 2.52 -10.46 24.53
C GLU A 50 1.22 -10.23 23.73
N ASP A 51 0.18 -9.68 24.38
CA ASP A 51 -1.07 -9.31 23.70
C ASP A 51 -0.87 -8.32 22.54
N ASP A 52 0.07 -7.37 22.66
CA ASP A 52 0.33 -6.41 21.57
C ASP A 52 1.08 -7.09 20.41
N LEU A 53 1.89 -8.11 20.69
CA LEU A 53 2.60 -8.88 19.67
C LEU A 53 1.65 -9.81 18.90
N ASP A 54 0.69 -10.41 19.61
CA ASP A 54 -0.24 -11.38 19.02
C ASP A 54 -1.40 -10.70 18.29
N TYR A 55 -1.92 -9.58 18.82
CA TYR A 55 -3.13 -8.93 18.31
C TYR A 55 -2.89 -7.52 17.75
N GLY A 56 -1.73 -6.92 18.00
CA GLY A 56 -1.38 -5.61 17.47
C GLY A 56 -1.18 -5.65 15.95
N THR A 57 -1.77 -4.69 15.24
CA THR A 57 -1.70 -4.61 13.77
C THR A 57 -0.99 -3.35 13.27
N GLU A 58 -0.57 -2.45 14.16
CA GLU A 58 -0.08 -1.11 13.80
C GLU A 58 1.17 -0.69 14.58
N CYS A 59 2.32 -0.66 13.90
CA CYS A 59 3.61 -0.28 14.48
C CYS A 59 3.66 1.19 14.92
N LEU A 60 2.93 2.09 14.24
CA LEU A 60 2.83 3.50 14.64
C LEU A 60 2.16 3.65 16.01
N LEU A 61 1.15 2.81 16.28
CA LEU A 61 0.47 2.77 17.58
C LEU A 61 1.40 2.23 18.66
N LEU A 62 2.20 1.22 18.33
CA LEU A 62 3.20 0.66 19.25
C LEU A 62 4.24 1.73 19.66
N ALA A 63 4.80 2.45 18.69
CA ALA A 63 5.76 3.53 18.93
C ALA A 63 5.15 4.69 19.74
N LEU A 64 3.87 5.00 19.50
CA LEU A 64 3.14 5.99 20.28
C LEU A 64 2.95 5.53 21.74
N LYS A 65 2.49 4.29 21.94
CA LYS A 65 2.16 3.71 23.26
C LYS A 65 3.39 3.56 24.15
N TYR A 66 4.49 3.03 23.62
CA TYR A 66 5.67 2.63 24.43
C TYR A 66 6.85 3.59 24.36
N SER A 67 6.91 4.46 23.36
CA SER A 67 8.01 5.42 23.19
C SER A 67 7.54 6.87 23.10
N GLN A 68 6.24 7.14 23.30
CA GLN A 68 5.63 8.47 23.28
C GLN A 68 6.00 9.25 22.01
N CYS A 69 6.17 8.54 20.90
CA CYS A 69 6.63 9.10 19.64
C CYS A 69 5.45 9.21 18.65
N PRO A 70 4.78 10.38 18.56
CA PRO A 70 3.73 10.58 17.57
C PRO A 70 4.31 10.54 16.16
N ALA A 71 3.67 9.77 15.28
CA ALA A 71 4.07 9.68 13.88
C ALA A 71 3.47 10.81 13.05
N ALA A 72 4.25 11.35 12.12
CA ALA A 72 3.73 12.21 11.07
C ALA A 72 2.98 11.38 10.02
N LEU A 73 1.71 11.71 9.75
CA LEU A 73 0.90 11.02 8.76
C LEU A 73 1.09 11.66 7.38
N VAL A 74 1.66 10.90 6.44
CA VAL A 74 1.91 11.35 5.06
C VAL A 74 0.88 10.74 4.12
N HIS A 75 0.33 11.54 3.20
CA HIS A 75 -0.65 11.08 2.22
C HIS A 75 0.00 10.18 1.15
N GLY A 76 -0.56 8.99 0.99
CA GLY A 76 -0.15 8.00 0.00
C GLY A 76 -0.92 8.07 -1.31
N THR A 77 -0.30 7.59 -2.38
CA THR A 77 -0.94 7.38 -3.69
C THR A 77 -1.84 6.16 -3.69
N ASP A 78 -2.73 6.07 -4.68
CA ASP A 78 -3.65 4.95 -4.85
C ASP A 78 -2.89 3.62 -5.00
N ASP A 79 -1.71 3.61 -5.64
CA ASP A 79 -0.84 2.43 -5.83
C ASP A 79 -0.41 1.69 -4.54
N LEU A 80 -0.66 2.24 -3.34
CA LEU A 80 -0.24 1.67 -2.06
C LEU A 80 -1.22 0.65 -1.46
N TRP A 81 -1.94 -0.12 -2.28
CA TRP A 81 -2.81 -1.19 -1.75
C TRP A 81 -2.04 -2.49 -1.48
N LYS A 82 -2.49 -3.22 -0.47
CA LYS A 82 -2.06 -4.60 -0.22
C LYS A 82 -2.81 -5.55 -1.15
N VAL A 83 -2.08 -6.35 -1.92
CA VAL A 83 -2.65 -7.49 -2.68
C VAL A 83 -3.08 -8.56 -1.68
N THR A 84 -4.39 -8.74 -1.50
CA THR A 84 -4.96 -9.60 -0.45
C THR A 84 -5.87 -10.69 -1.05
N TYR A 85 -6.64 -10.35 -2.08
CA TYR A 85 -7.60 -11.23 -2.73
C TYR A 85 -7.19 -11.56 -4.18
N GLN A 86 -7.80 -12.60 -4.75
CA GLN A 86 -7.55 -13.00 -6.13
C GLN A 86 -7.80 -11.88 -7.15
N LYS A 87 -8.80 -11.03 -6.92
CA LYS A 87 -9.08 -9.86 -7.77
C LYS A 87 -7.95 -8.82 -7.78
N ASP A 88 -7.19 -8.75 -6.68
CA ASP A 88 -6.06 -7.82 -6.56
C ASP A 88 -4.89 -8.31 -7.42
N ILE A 89 -4.75 -9.63 -7.61
CA ILE A 89 -3.76 -10.23 -8.53
C ILE A 89 -4.07 -9.82 -9.97
N TYR A 90 -5.32 -9.91 -10.41
CA TYR A 90 -5.71 -9.48 -11.76
C TYR A 90 -5.43 -7.99 -11.97
N SER A 91 -5.72 -7.17 -10.96
CA SER A 91 -5.45 -5.73 -10.98
C SER A 91 -3.95 -5.45 -11.08
N MET A 92 -3.15 -6.11 -10.23
CA MET A 92 -1.69 -6.02 -10.25
C MET A 92 -1.11 -6.46 -11.60
N GLU A 93 -1.57 -7.58 -12.15
CA GLU A 93 -1.11 -8.11 -13.44
C GLU A 93 -1.34 -7.10 -14.56
N ALA A 94 -2.53 -6.49 -14.62
CA ALA A 94 -2.84 -5.45 -15.60
C ALA A 94 -1.90 -4.24 -15.48
N ILE A 95 -1.67 -3.76 -14.25
CA ILE A 95 -0.79 -2.61 -13.99
C ILE A 95 0.66 -2.92 -14.36
N VAL A 96 1.16 -4.11 -14.02
CA VAL A 96 2.53 -4.52 -14.38
C VAL A 96 2.67 -4.63 -15.90
N LYS A 97 1.71 -5.27 -16.59
CA LYS A 97 1.71 -5.33 -18.05
C LYS A 97 1.71 -3.93 -18.66
N GLU A 98 0.88 -3.03 -18.17
CA GLU A 98 0.84 -1.64 -18.63
C GLU A 98 2.18 -0.92 -18.41
N LYS A 99 2.75 -1.02 -17.20
CA LYS A 99 4.00 -0.33 -16.84
C LYS A 99 5.23 -0.85 -17.58
N PHE A 100 5.28 -2.16 -17.87
CA PHE A 100 6.48 -2.81 -18.41
C PHE A 100 6.38 -3.25 -19.88
N THR A 101 5.23 -3.09 -20.54
CA THR A 101 5.11 -3.39 -21.98
C THR A 101 5.93 -2.40 -22.80
N THR A 102 7.09 -2.87 -23.30
CA THR A 102 7.98 -2.12 -24.18
C THR A 102 8.20 -2.92 -25.45
N VAL A 103 7.94 -2.32 -26.61
CA VAL A 103 8.17 -2.95 -27.91
C VAL A 103 9.37 -2.28 -28.58
N SER A 104 10.34 -3.09 -29.02
CA SER A 104 11.51 -2.60 -29.75
C SER A 104 11.53 -3.25 -31.14
N ILE A 105 11.77 -2.46 -32.18
CA ILE A 105 11.93 -2.97 -33.54
C ILE A 105 13.42 -3.17 -33.81
N LEU A 106 13.81 -4.40 -34.13
CA LEU A 106 15.16 -4.72 -34.60
C LEU A 106 15.17 -4.65 -36.13
N ASN A 107 15.99 -3.75 -36.69
CA ASN A 107 16.19 -3.66 -38.14
C ASN A 107 17.55 -4.23 -38.52
N ASN A 108 17.56 -5.32 -39.27
CA ASN A 108 18.78 -6.02 -39.71
C ASN A 108 19.34 -5.48 -41.04
N CYS A 109 18.78 -4.39 -41.59
CA CYS A 109 19.18 -3.88 -42.91
C CYS A 109 20.54 -3.15 -42.96
N CYS A 110 21.24 -2.96 -41.83
CA CYS A 110 22.59 -2.39 -41.80
C CYS A 110 23.40 -2.99 -40.64
N PRO A 111 24.52 -3.70 -40.90
CA PRO A 111 25.37 -4.27 -39.85
C PRO A 111 26.04 -3.24 -38.93
N GLU A 112 26.15 -1.97 -39.34
CA GLU A 112 26.95 -0.96 -38.63
C GLU A 112 26.19 -0.12 -37.60
N PHE A 113 24.86 -0.14 -37.56
CA PHE A 113 24.10 0.62 -36.56
C PHE A 113 22.84 -0.15 -36.13
N LEU A 114 22.96 -0.90 -35.04
CA LEU A 114 21.81 -1.48 -34.34
C LEU A 114 21.06 -0.36 -33.61
N ALA A 115 20.38 0.50 -34.35
CA ALA A 115 19.57 1.57 -33.80
C ALA A 115 18.29 0.98 -33.19
N LEU A 116 18.36 0.62 -31.90
CA LEU A 116 17.20 0.25 -31.10
C LEU A 116 16.26 1.46 -30.97
N LYS A 117 15.19 1.50 -31.77
CA LYS A 117 14.06 2.40 -31.53
C LYS A 117 13.09 1.71 -30.58
N VAL A 118 13.04 2.21 -29.34
CA VAL A 118 12.04 1.80 -28.35
C VAL A 118 10.73 2.52 -28.67
N LEU A 119 9.70 1.76 -29.05
CA LEU A 119 8.34 2.27 -29.19
C LEU A 119 7.58 1.95 -27.90
N ARG A 120 7.29 2.97 -27.09
CA ARG A 120 6.26 2.86 -26.05
C ARG A 120 4.90 3.07 -26.72
N LYS A 121 4.17 1.98 -26.98
CA LYS A 121 2.74 2.05 -27.29
C LYS A 121 1.96 1.63 -26.05
N THR A 122 1.16 2.53 -25.51
CA THR A 122 0.11 2.19 -24.53
C THR A 122 -1.02 1.52 -25.28
N LEU A 123 -1.05 0.19 -25.31
CA LEU A 123 -2.04 -0.61 -26.03
C LEU A 123 -3.30 -0.84 -25.17
N TYR A 124 -4.06 0.19 -24.82
CA TYR A 124 -5.41 0.06 -24.24
C TYR A 124 -6.32 1.26 -24.56
N GLN A 125 -6.48 1.55 -25.85
CA GLN A 125 -7.64 2.31 -26.35
C GLN A 125 -8.17 1.62 -27.61
N GLN A 126 -8.85 0.48 -27.46
CA GLN A 126 -9.93 0.03 -28.34
C GLN A 126 -10.68 -1.12 -27.64
N GLN A 127 -11.75 -0.79 -26.92
CA GLN A 127 -13.05 -1.49 -26.95
C GLN A 127 -14.07 -0.68 -26.17
#